data_AF-A0A947KBD6-F1
#
_entry.id   AF-A0A947KBD6-F1
#
_cell.length_a   1.000
_cell.length_b   1.000
_cell.length_c   1.000
_cell.angle_alpha   90.00
_cell.angle_beta   90.00
_cell.angle_gamma   90.00
#
_symmetry.space_group_name_H-M   'P 1'
#
loop_
_entity.id
_entity.type
_entity.pdbx_description
1 polymer ?
#
loop_
_entity_poly.entity_id
_entity_poly.type
_entity_poly.pdbx_seq_one_letter_code
_entity_poly.pdbx_strand_id
1 'polypeptide(L)'
;MSLPENDFKPGLDLLKSPILPLVRLAQLLYLTGPFDRVEELLAELHEPLETATISYENPGNELKPYLAPLKTIESLKFPREENRVIRDETGAPVAPLEALDAWIAQEILTMELETINSLLCRPCGCMLCCIGPDGELSQEYFEIPLDAAETSLFDLPVLDTPSSRSSTPEDEPPFAPTGRPFYREPSGLYHWQSGWSLVLPRGTSCPALTAGTGSCRIYPERPLVCRRPQIFPYMLERLPKRDPQAPMDLTPEYTLRRKILAVWDCPYVKRFQDQITRYAELCEMEILFRENKA
;
A
#
# COMPACT_ATOMS: atom_id res chain seq x y z
N MET A 1 -13.26 -26.30 1.88
CA MET A 1 -14.63 -25.74 1.81
C MET A 1 -14.55 -24.46 1.01
N SER A 2 -15.28 -24.34 -0.09
CA SER A 2 -15.41 -23.07 -0.81
C SER A 2 -16.23 -22.11 0.05
N LEU A 3 -15.65 -20.97 0.41
CA LEU A 3 -16.36 -19.92 1.12
C LEU A 3 -17.48 -19.35 0.22
N PRO A 4 -18.68 -19.09 0.77
CA PRO A 4 -19.78 -18.53 0.00
C PRO A 4 -19.38 -17.18 -0.59
N GLU A 5 -19.74 -16.94 -1.85
CA GLU A 5 -19.39 -15.72 -2.58
C GLU A 5 -19.91 -14.44 -1.91
N ASN A 6 -21.02 -14.55 -1.17
CA ASN A 6 -21.62 -13.47 -0.39
C ASN A 6 -20.66 -12.86 0.64
N ASP A 7 -19.72 -13.63 1.20
CA ASP A 7 -18.76 -13.11 2.18
C ASP A 7 -17.76 -12.12 1.55
N PHE A 8 -17.57 -12.20 0.23
CA PHE A 8 -16.68 -11.31 -0.53
C PHE A 8 -17.40 -10.11 -1.14
N LYS A 9 -18.75 -10.10 -1.09
CA LYS A 9 -19.57 -9.09 -1.78
C LYS A 9 -19.13 -7.65 -1.49
N PRO A 10 -18.84 -7.23 -0.24
CA PRO A 10 -18.41 -5.85 0.01
C PRO A 10 -17.14 -5.45 -0.75
N GLY A 11 -16.14 -6.34 -0.82
CA GLY A 11 -14.91 -6.06 -1.58
C GLY A 11 -15.11 -6.15 -3.10
N LEU A 12 -15.96 -7.08 -3.55
CA LEU A 12 -16.30 -7.22 -4.97
C LEU A 12 -17.13 -6.05 -5.50
N ASP A 13 -17.96 -5.44 -4.66
CA ASP A 13 -18.73 -4.26 -5.02
C ASP A 13 -17.80 -3.04 -5.20
N LEU A 14 -16.78 -2.88 -4.34
CA LEU A 14 -15.75 -1.83 -4.53
C LEU A 14 -14.93 -2.04 -5.80
N LEU A 15 -14.57 -3.29 -6.15
CA LEU A 15 -13.86 -3.57 -7.41
C LEU A 15 -14.63 -3.14 -8.67
N LYS A 16 -15.97 -2.98 -8.58
CA LYS A 16 -16.81 -2.57 -9.73
C LYS A 16 -16.93 -1.06 -9.87
N SER A 17 -16.58 -0.30 -8.82
CA SER A 17 -16.71 1.15 -8.77
C SER A 17 -15.40 1.80 -8.29
N PRO A 18 -14.28 1.65 -9.03
CA PRO A 18 -13.02 2.30 -8.68
C PRO A 18 -13.19 3.82 -8.59
N ILE A 19 -12.46 4.45 -7.68
CA ILE A 19 -12.54 5.90 -7.47
C ILE A 19 -11.73 6.71 -8.50
N LEU A 20 -10.72 6.09 -9.14
CA LEU A 20 -9.77 6.81 -9.99
C LEU A 20 -10.41 7.57 -11.18
N PRO A 21 -11.43 7.03 -11.89
CA PRO A 21 -12.13 7.79 -12.92
C PRO A 21 -12.75 9.09 -12.39
N LEU A 22 -13.39 9.02 -11.22
CA LEU A 22 -13.98 10.18 -10.57
C LEU A 22 -12.92 11.20 -10.13
N VAL A 23 -11.77 10.73 -9.65
CA VAL A 23 -10.61 11.58 -9.30
C VAL A 23 -10.13 12.37 -10.51
N ARG A 24 -9.96 11.72 -11.66
CA ARG A 24 -9.50 12.38 -12.88
C ARG A 24 -10.52 13.39 -13.41
N LEU A 25 -11.81 13.05 -13.31
CA LEU A 25 -12.88 13.99 -13.62
C LEU A 25 -12.83 15.22 -12.69
N ALA A 26 -12.65 15.02 -11.38
CA ALA A 26 -12.53 16.11 -10.42
C ALA A 26 -11.28 16.97 -10.68
N GLN A 27 -10.13 16.38 -11.03
CA GLN A 27 -8.94 17.14 -11.44
C GLN A 27 -9.22 17.99 -12.69
N LEU A 28 -9.91 17.44 -13.70
CA LEU A 28 -10.28 18.18 -14.90
C LEU A 28 -11.22 19.35 -14.57
N LEU A 29 -12.25 19.12 -13.76
CA LEU A 29 -13.19 20.16 -13.32
C LEU A 29 -12.48 21.23 -12.49
N TYR A 30 -11.56 20.85 -11.61
CA TYR A 30 -10.76 21.79 -10.84
C TYR A 30 -9.91 22.68 -11.76
N LEU A 31 -9.23 22.11 -12.74
CA LEU A 31 -8.34 22.85 -13.64
C LEU A 31 -9.08 23.76 -14.61
N THR A 32 -10.26 23.35 -15.08
CA THR A 32 -11.03 24.08 -16.10
C THR A 32 -12.14 24.96 -15.52
N GLY A 33 -12.58 24.67 -14.30
CA GLY A 33 -13.64 25.39 -13.60
C GLY A 33 -13.13 26.57 -12.76
N PRO A 34 -14.07 27.36 -12.19
CA PRO A 34 -13.79 28.58 -11.45
C PRO A 34 -13.42 28.31 -9.97
N PHE A 35 -12.73 27.21 -9.69
CA PHE A 35 -12.39 26.79 -8.32
C PHE A 35 -10.96 27.17 -7.95
N ASP A 36 -10.77 27.83 -6.80
CA ASP A 36 -9.42 28.10 -6.29
C ASP A 36 -8.93 26.94 -5.42
N ARG A 37 -9.83 26.16 -4.82
CA ARG A 37 -9.47 25.05 -3.91
C ARG A 37 -10.22 23.77 -4.28
N VAL A 38 -9.63 22.62 -3.99
CA VAL A 38 -10.30 21.32 -4.24
C VAL A 38 -11.54 21.19 -3.36
N GLU A 39 -11.53 21.70 -2.13
CA GLU A 39 -12.71 21.68 -1.26
C GLU A 39 -13.91 22.42 -1.85
N GLU A 40 -13.68 23.53 -2.57
CA GLU A 40 -14.74 24.30 -3.21
C GLU A 40 -15.41 23.45 -4.30
N LEU A 41 -14.60 22.78 -5.13
CA LEU A 41 -15.11 21.83 -6.11
C LEU A 41 -15.92 20.71 -5.45
N LEU A 42 -15.39 20.06 -4.42
CA LEU A 42 -16.09 18.95 -3.75
C LEU A 42 -17.39 19.41 -3.06
N ALA A 43 -17.45 20.68 -2.64
CA ALA A 43 -18.63 21.29 -2.07
C ALA A 43 -19.69 21.64 -3.12
N GLU A 44 -19.38 21.60 -4.42
CA GLU A 44 -20.36 21.79 -5.50
C GLU A 44 -20.69 20.48 -6.23
N LEU A 45 -19.86 19.43 -6.07
CA LEU A 45 -20.00 18.14 -6.74
C LEU A 45 -21.05 17.24 -6.06
N HIS A 46 -22.32 17.64 -6.15
CA HIS A 46 -23.44 16.96 -5.48
C HIS A 46 -24.33 16.12 -6.39
N GLU A 47 -24.34 16.41 -7.69
CA GLU A 47 -25.17 15.70 -8.64
C GLU A 47 -24.57 14.32 -8.95
N PRO A 48 -25.39 13.27 -9.14
CA PRO A 48 -24.90 11.98 -9.59
C PRO A 48 -24.12 12.08 -10.90
N LEU A 49 -23.04 11.31 -11.01
CA LEU A 49 -22.18 11.28 -12.19
C LEU A 49 -22.01 9.87 -12.70
N GLU A 50 -22.13 9.71 -14.02
CA GLU A 50 -21.86 8.44 -14.70
C GLU A 50 -20.59 8.55 -15.54
N THR A 51 -19.65 7.63 -15.33
CA THR A 51 -18.46 7.48 -16.17
C THR A 51 -18.40 6.05 -16.72
N ALA A 52 -18.48 5.90 -18.04
CA ALA A 52 -18.52 4.61 -18.73
C ALA A 52 -19.62 3.67 -18.20
N THR A 53 -19.30 2.81 -17.22
CA THR A 53 -20.22 1.85 -16.60
C THR A 53 -20.36 2.02 -15.08
N ILE A 54 -19.82 3.11 -14.52
CA ILE A 54 -19.82 3.39 -13.08
C ILE A 54 -20.74 4.59 -12.84
N SER A 55 -21.62 4.47 -11.84
CA SER A 55 -22.42 5.57 -11.31
C SER A 55 -21.92 5.94 -9.92
N TYR A 56 -21.68 7.23 -9.72
CA TYR A 56 -21.33 7.84 -8.44
C TYR A 56 -22.52 8.67 -7.98
N GLU A 57 -23.24 8.20 -6.97
CA GLU A 57 -24.47 8.84 -6.51
C GLU A 57 -24.20 10.15 -5.76
N ASN A 58 -23.06 10.22 -5.05
CA ASN A 58 -22.64 11.43 -4.36
C ASN A 58 -21.13 11.64 -4.51
N PRO A 59 -20.68 12.09 -5.68
CA PRO A 59 -19.26 12.14 -6.03
C PRO A 59 -18.43 12.98 -5.05
N GLY A 60 -18.96 14.11 -4.59
CA GLY A 60 -18.30 14.93 -3.57
C GLY A 60 -18.06 14.18 -2.26
N ASN A 61 -19.05 13.39 -1.79
CA ASN A 61 -18.88 12.56 -0.60
C ASN A 61 -17.91 11.38 -0.83
N GLU A 62 -17.94 10.77 -2.00
CA GLU A 62 -17.07 9.64 -2.35
C GLU A 62 -15.59 10.06 -2.45
N LEU A 63 -15.31 11.30 -2.85
CA LEU A 63 -13.96 11.86 -2.89
C LEU A 63 -13.44 12.40 -1.55
N LYS A 64 -14.31 12.64 -0.55
CA LYS A 64 -13.90 13.19 0.76
C LYS A 64 -12.77 12.43 1.44
N PRO A 65 -12.78 11.07 1.50
CA PRO A 65 -11.68 10.31 2.09
C PRO A 65 -10.33 10.57 1.41
N TYR A 66 -10.35 10.99 0.15
CA TYR A 66 -9.17 11.22 -0.69
C TYR A 66 -8.80 12.70 -0.82
N LEU A 67 -9.40 13.58 -0.02
CA LEU A 67 -9.15 15.03 -0.11
C LEU A 67 -7.67 15.39 0.07
N ALA A 68 -6.98 14.74 1.01
CA ALA A 68 -5.57 15.01 1.28
C ALA A 68 -4.65 14.78 0.05
N PRO A 69 -4.66 13.60 -0.60
CA PRO A 69 -3.90 13.41 -1.84
C PRO A 69 -4.44 14.28 -2.99
N LEU A 70 -5.76 14.46 -3.12
CA LEU A 70 -6.35 15.30 -4.18
C LEU A 70 -5.86 16.75 -4.15
N LYS A 71 -5.72 17.35 -2.97
CA LYS A 71 -5.19 18.72 -2.79
C LYS A 71 -3.81 18.94 -3.41
N THR A 72 -3.06 17.88 -3.68
CA THR A 72 -1.77 18.01 -4.36
C THR A 72 -1.94 18.65 -5.75
N ILE A 73 -3.10 18.52 -6.41
CA ILE A 73 -3.39 19.16 -7.70
C ILE A 73 -3.35 20.70 -7.63
N GLU A 74 -3.55 21.27 -6.43
CA GLU A 74 -3.56 22.72 -6.23
C GLU A 74 -2.22 23.36 -6.53
N SER A 75 -1.12 22.60 -6.51
CA SER A 75 0.21 23.10 -6.86
C SER A 75 0.31 23.60 -8.30
N LEU A 76 -0.61 23.20 -9.19
CA LEU A 76 -0.67 23.71 -10.55
C LEU A 76 -1.18 25.15 -10.64
N LYS A 77 -2.03 25.58 -9.68
CA LYS A 77 -2.51 26.97 -9.58
C LYS A 77 -1.67 27.79 -8.59
N PHE A 78 -1.14 27.13 -7.56
CA PHE A 78 -0.32 27.74 -6.50
C PHE A 78 1.02 26.99 -6.39
N PRO A 79 2.00 27.29 -7.25
CA PRO A 79 3.28 26.58 -7.31
C PRO A 79 3.96 26.45 -5.94
N ARG A 80 4.47 25.25 -5.67
CA ARG A 80 5.30 24.92 -4.50
C ARG A 80 6.55 24.21 -5.01
N GLU A 81 7.61 24.19 -4.19
CA GLU A 81 8.81 23.41 -4.54
C GLU A 81 8.46 21.94 -4.74
N GLU A 82 8.90 21.38 -5.87
CA GLU A 82 8.72 19.98 -6.19
C GLU A 82 9.73 19.14 -5.41
N ASN A 83 9.20 18.30 -4.53
CA ASN A 83 10.01 17.39 -3.71
C ASN A 83 10.11 15.99 -4.32
N ARG A 84 9.98 15.86 -5.65
CA ARG A 84 10.07 14.58 -6.37
C ARG A 84 10.37 14.80 -7.85
N VAL A 85 11.00 13.82 -8.48
CA VAL A 85 11.20 13.76 -9.94
C VAL A 85 10.56 12.49 -10.47
N ILE A 86 9.72 12.61 -11.52
CA ILE A 86 9.08 11.47 -12.17
C ILE A 86 9.58 11.37 -13.61
N ARG A 87 10.03 10.17 -13.98
CA ARG A 87 10.56 9.81 -15.30
C ARG A 87 9.71 8.73 -15.94
N ASP A 88 9.71 8.65 -17.26
CA ASP A 88 9.12 7.54 -17.99
C ASP A 88 10.04 6.30 -17.98
N GLU A 89 9.61 5.22 -18.63
CA GLU A 89 10.38 3.97 -18.70
C GLU A 89 11.68 4.10 -19.49
N THR A 90 11.85 5.16 -20.30
CA THR A 90 13.08 5.47 -21.03
C THR A 90 14.05 6.35 -20.22
N GLY A 91 13.61 6.86 -19.07
CA GLY A 91 14.36 7.78 -18.20
C GLY A 91 14.15 9.26 -18.53
N ALA A 92 13.30 9.59 -19.50
CA ALA A 92 12.98 10.97 -19.84
C ALA A 92 12.04 11.60 -18.80
N PRO A 93 12.13 12.93 -18.54
CA PRO A 93 11.22 13.59 -17.62
C PRO A 93 9.78 13.56 -18.14
N VAL A 94 8.83 13.31 -17.24
CA VAL A 94 7.40 13.32 -17.53
C VAL A 94 6.85 14.74 -17.44
N ALA A 95 5.80 15.06 -18.21
CA ALA A 95 5.16 16.37 -18.14
C ALA A 95 4.60 16.64 -16.72
N PRO A 96 4.65 17.89 -16.20
CA PRO A 96 4.27 18.17 -14.81
C PRO A 96 2.87 17.72 -14.41
N LEU A 97 1.87 17.91 -15.30
CA LEU A 97 0.50 17.46 -15.05
C LEU A 97 0.41 15.92 -14.95
N GLU A 98 1.09 15.21 -15.84
CA GLU A 98 1.10 13.74 -15.86
C GLU A 98 1.87 13.17 -14.66
N ALA A 99 2.98 13.79 -14.28
CA ALA A 99 3.73 13.46 -13.07
C ALA A 99 2.87 13.64 -11.81
N LEU A 100 2.11 14.74 -11.75
CA LEU A 100 1.25 15.03 -10.62
C LEU A 100 0.03 14.10 -10.56
N ASP A 101 -0.61 13.81 -11.71
CA ASP A 101 -1.68 12.80 -11.78
C ASP A 101 -1.19 11.43 -11.30
N ALA A 102 -0.04 10.98 -11.80
CA ALA A 102 0.55 9.70 -11.38
C ALA A 102 0.82 9.64 -9.87
N TRP A 103 1.29 10.74 -9.28
CA TRP A 103 1.49 10.84 -7.83
C TRP A 103 0.17 10.74 -7.06
N ILE A 104 -0.84 11.51 -7.46
CA ILE A 104 -2.16 11.50 -6.83
C ILE A 104 -2.81 10.12 -6.96
N ALA A 105 -2.71 9.51 -8.15
CA ALA A 105 -3.23 8.18 -8.42
C ALA A 105 -2.54 7.10 -7.57
N GLN A 106 -1.21 7.16 -7.40
CA GLN A 106 -0.47 6.24 -6.53
C GLN A 106 -1.02 6.27 -5.10
N GLU A 107 -1.19 7.47 -4.52
CA GLU A 107 -1.68 7.62 -3.14
C GLU A 107 -3.14 7.19 -2.99
N ILE A 108 -4.01 7.60 -3.90
CA ILE A 108 -5.44 7.27 -3.86
C ILE A 108 -5.68 5.78 -4.03
N LEU A 109 -5.05 5.16 -5.04
CA LEU A 109 -5.18 3.72 -5.25
C LEU A 109 -4.60 2.94 -4.08
N THR A 110 -3.59 3.47 -3.38
CA THR A 110 -3.03 2.81 -2.20
C THR A 110 -4.10 2.73 -1.11
N MET A 111 -4.78 3.84 -0.83
CA MET A 111 -5.87 3.89 0.14
C MET A 111 -7.08 3.02 -0.25
N GLU A 112 -7.48 3.06 -1.52
CA GLU A 112 -8.61 2.27 -2.04
C GLU A 112 -8.32 0.76 -2.00
N LEU A 113 -7.15 0.35 -2.53
CA LEU A 113 -6.77 -1.05 -2.60
C LEU A 113 -6.51 -1.65 -1.21
N GLU A 114 -6.03 -0.87 -0.24
CA GLU A 114 -5.95 -1.31 1.17
C GLU A 114 -7.32 -1.69 1.74
N THR A 115 -8.36 -0.91 1.39
CA THR A 115 -9.74 -1.18 1.81
C THR A 115 -10.26 -2.44 1.12
N ILE A 116 -10.06 -2.55 -0.19
CA ILE A 116 -10.48 -3.72 -0.97
C ILE A 116 -9.77 -4.99 -0.48
N ASN A 117 -8.45 -4.95 -0.28
CA ASN A 117 -7.65 -6.04 0.29
C ASN A 117 -8.22 -6.47 1.64
N SER A 118 -8.58 -5.52 2.50
CA SER A 118 -9.17 -5.80 3.81
C SER A 118 -10.50 -6.56 3.72
N LEU A 119 -11.35 -6.22 2.75
CA LEU A 119 -12.65 -6.85 2.59
C LEU A 119 -12.53 -8.24 1.93
N LEU A 120 -11.61 -8.41 0.99
CA LEU A 120 -11.43 -9.66 0.25
C LEU A 120 -10.53 -10.67 0.96
N CYS A 121 -9.57 -10.22 1.77
CA CYS A 121 -8.65 -11.10 2.49
C CYS A 121 -9.32 -11.74 3.71
N ARG A 122 -10.15 -10.99 4.45
CA ARG A 122 -10.75 -11.45 5.72
C ARG A 122 -11.45 -12.81 5.61
N PRO A 123 -12.30 -13.07 4.60
CA PRO A 123 -13.00 -14.35 4.51
C PRO A 123 -12.04 -15.52 4.26
N CYS A 124 -10.88 -15.29 3.62
CA CYS A 124 -9.97 -16.36 3.19
C CYS A 124 -9.35 -17.17 4.33
N GLY A 125 -9.18 -16.60 5.53
CA GLY A 125 -8.42 -17.24 6.62
C GLY A 125 -6.96 -17.55 6.26
N CYS A 126 -6.41 -16.86 5.27
CA CYS A 126 -5.05 -17.07 4.77
C CYS A 126 -4.02 -16.50 5.75
N MET A 127 -2.93 -17.24 6.00
CA MET A 127 -1.85 -16.82 6.89
C MET A 127 -0.54 -16.47 6.14
N LEU A 128 -0.55 -16.43 4.81
CA LEU A 128 0.65 -16.29 3.97
C LEU A 128 1.52 -15.06 4.32
N CYS A 129 0.88 -13.93 4.63
CA CYS A 129 1.55 -12.69 5.03
C CYS A 129 1.77 -12.56 6.55
N CYS A 130 1.33 -13.56 7.33
CA CYS A 130 1.30 -13.53 8.79
C CYS A 130 2.23 -14.57 9.44
N ILE A 131 3.03 -15.29 8.64
CA ILE A 131 3.99 -16.29 9.11
C ILE A 131 5.40 -15.90 8.69
N GLY A 132 6.37 -16.23 9.54
CA GLY A 132 7.78 -16.15 9.18
C GLY A 132 8.13 -17.14 8.06
N PRO A 133 9.32 -17.04 7.47
CA PRO A 133 9.74 -17.93 6.40
C PRO A 133 9.70 -19.41 6.86
N ASP A 134 9.35 -20.30 5.94
CA ASP A 134 9.45 -21.74 6.18
C ASP A 134 10.92 -22.21 6.03
N GLY A 135 11.14 -23.54 6.07
CA GLY A 135 12.48 -24.10 5.95
C GLY A 135 13.07 -24.10 4.53
N GLU A 136 12.27 -23.83 3.50
CA GLU A 136 12.69 -23.88 2.09
C GLU A 136 13.03 -22.50 1.53
N LEU A 137 12.47 -21.43 2.10
CA LEU A 137 12.77 -20.05 1.72
C LEU A 137 14.22 -19.64 2.07
N SER A 138 14.83 -18.74 1.31
CA SER A 138 16.20 -18.26 1.58
C SER A 138 16.27 -17.24 2.72
N GLN A 139 15.16 -16.58 3.04
CA GLN A 139 15.06 -15.54 4.06
C GLN A 139 15.03 -16.12 5.48
N GLU A 140 15.82 -15.57 6.40
CA GLU A 140 15.88 -16.02 7.80
C GLU A 140 14.76 -15.43 8.69
N TYR A 141 14.18 -14.33 8.27
CA TYR A 141 13.09 -13.66 8.97
C TYR A 141 12.19 -12.91 7.99
N PHE A 142 11.02 -12.53 8.48
CA PHE A 142 10.14 -11.56 7.84
C PHE A 142 9.99 -10.36 8.75
N GLU A 143 10.11 -9.16 8.19
CA GLU A 143 9.93 -7.90 8.90
C GLU A 143 8.59 -7.29 8.53
N ILE A 144 7.85 -6.86 9.55
CA ILE A 144 6.63 -6.07 9.42
C ILE A 144 6.94 -4.70 10.01
N PRO A 145 7.20 -3.67 9.19
CA PRO A 145 7.37 -2.30 9.67
C PRO A 145 6.11 -1.84 10.42
N LEU A 146 6.32 -1.14 11.53
CA LEU A 146 5.26 -0.65 12.41
C LEU A 146 5.43 0.85 12.65
N ASP A 147 4.31 1.54 12.79
CA ASP A 147 4.28 2.83 13.47
C ASP A 147 4.49 2.63 14.98
N ALA A 148 5.01 3.65 15.67
CA ALA A 148 5.26 3.59 17.10
C ALA A 148 4.01 3.20 17.91
N ALA A 149 2.83 3.67 17.50
CA ALA A 149 1.55 3.32 18.15
C ALA A 149 1.14 1.86 17.89
N GLU A 150 1.47 1.30 16.72
CA GLU A 150 1.13 -0.08 16.33
C GLU A 150 1.90 -1.12 17.15
N THR A 151 3.02 -0.75 17.78
CA THR A 151 3.79 -1.64 18.66
C THR A 151 2.95 -2.19 19.82
N SER A 152 2.00 -1.40 20.34
CA SER A 152 1.09 -1.81 21.42
C SER A 152 0.05 -2.86 21.02
N LEU A 153 -0.09 -3.17 19.73
CA LEU A 153 -1.00 -4.20 19.22
C LEU A 153 -0.48 -5.62 19.47
N PHE A 154 0.80 -5.76 19.83
CA PHE A 154 1.47 -7.04 19.99
C PHE A 154 2.05 -7.18 21.39
N ASP A 155 1.68 -8.28 22.08
CA ASP A 155 2.28 -8.67 23.35
C ASP A 155 3.55 -9.49 23.08
N LEU A 156 4.64 -8.79 22.76
CA LEU A 156 5.94 -9.37 22.43
C LEU A 156 7.08 -8.66 23.16
N PRO A 157 8.24 -9.32 23.34
CA PRO A 157 9.43 -8.67 23.84
C PRO A 157 9.81 -7.45 23.00
N VAL A 158 10.06 -6.32 23.66
CA VAL A 158 10.48 -5.06 23.04
C VAL A 158 11.98 -4.90 23.20
N LEU A 159 12.68 -4.67 22.10
CA LEU A 159 14.09 -4.29 22.08
C LEU A 159 14.27 -2.88 21.55
N ASP A 160 14.45 -1.97 22.50
CA ASP A 160 14.64 -0.55 22.25
C ASP A 160 15.87 -0.06 23.02
N THR A 161 17.04 -0.16 22.38
CA THR A 161 18.33 0.19 22.98
C THR A 161 19.11 1.14 22.07
N PRO A 162 20.08 1.90 22.58
CA PRO A 162 20.95 2.72 21.72
C PRO A 162 21.60 1.91 20.58
N SER A 163 21.99 0.66 20.86
CA SER A 163 22.60 -0.24 19.88
C SER A 163 21.61 -0.70 18.81
N SER A 164 20.37 -1.04 19.17
CA SER A 164 19.36 -1.43 18.15
C SER A 164 18.97 -0.23 17.28
N ARG A 165 18.84 0.97 17.86
CA ARG A 165 18.52 2.21 17.13
C ARG A 165 19.63 2.66 16.18
N SER A 166 20.85 2.18 16.37
CA SER A 166 21.98 2.44 15.46
C SER A 166 22.19 1.34 14.41
N SER A 167 21.34 0.31 14.41
CA SER A 167 21.45 -0.84 13.52
C SER A 167 20.27 -0.94 12.57
N THR A 168 20.49 -1.67 11.47
CA THR A 168 19.46 -2.08 10.52
C THR A 168 19.33 -3.61 10.49
N PRO A 169 18.16 -4.16 10.11
CA PRO A 169 17.98 -5.60 9.90
C PRO A 169 18.96 -6.23 8.91
N GLU A 170 19.53 -5.43 8.02
CA GLU A 170 20.45 -5.81 6.93
C GLU A 170 21.93 -5.62 7.26
N ASP A 171 22.27 -5.17 8.48
CA ASP A 171 23.66 -5.00 8.91
C ASP A 171 24.45 -6.32 8.84
N GLU A 172 25.73 -6.22 8.43
CA GLU A 172 26.69 -7.31 8.50
C GLU A 172 27.92 -6.90 9.33
N PRO A 173 28.21 -7.57 10.47
CA PRO A 173 27.49 -8.72 11.02
C PRO A 173 26.10 -8.37 11.56
N PRO A 174 25.17 -9.35 11.63
CA PRO A 174 23.81 -9.09 12.08
C PRO A 174 23.78 -8.67 13.55
N PHE A 175 22.85 -7.77 13.87
CA PHE A 175 22.63 -7.31 15.23
C PHE A 175 22.32 -8.48 16.18
N ALA A 176 23.04 -8.55 17.31
CA ALA A 176 23.05 -9.71 18.20
C ALA A 176 22.99 -9.34 19.70
N PRO A 177 21.80 -9.02 20.24
CA PRO A 177 21.65 -8.46 21.59
C PRO A 177 22.04 -9.44 22.72
N THR A 178 21.93 -10.73 22.46
CA THR A 178 22.21 -11.85 23.39
C THR A 178 23.45 -12.65 22.99
N GLY A 179 24.23 -12.15 22.02
CA GLY A 179 25.31 -12.90 21.39
C GLY A 179 24.85 -13.87 20.29
N ARG A 180 23.56 -13.87 19.93
CA ARG A 180 22.99 -14.55 18.77
C ARG A 180 22.32 -13.53 17.84
N PRO A 181 22.35 -13.74 16.51
CA PRO A 181 21.62 -12.89 15.58
C PRO A 181 20.15 -12.75 15.96
N PHE A 182 19.59 -11.56 15.84
CA PHE A 182 18.22 -11.26 16.24
C PHE A 182 17.17 -12.20 15.62
N TYR A 183 17.37 -12.63 14.36
CA TYR A 183 16.49 -13.57 13.66
C TYR A 183 16.59 -15.02 14.16
N ARG A 184 17.47 -15.31 15.15
CA ARG A 184 17.52 -16.60 15.87
C ARG A 184 16.93 -16.54 17.27
N GLU A 185 16.47 -15.36 17.69
CA GLU A 185 15.67 -15.19 18.90
C GLU A 185 14.18 -15.42 18.57
N PRO A 186 13.30 -15.57 19.57
CA PRO A 186 11.85 -15.58 19.34
C PRO A 186 11.36 -14.28 18.69
N SER A 187 10.14 -14.30 18.14
CA SER A 187 9.50 -13.09 17.58
C SER A 187 9.53 -11.94 18.59
N GLY A 188 9.83 -10.73 18.10
CA GLY A 188 10.02 -9.56 18.94
C GLY A 188 9.76 -8.26 18.19
N LEU A 189 9.62 -7.19 18.95
CA LEU A 189 9.51 -5.83 18.45
C LEU A 189 10.87 -5.15 18.56
N TYR A 190 11.37 -4.63 17.45
CA TYR A 190 12.70 -4.02 17.39
C TYR A 190 12.58 -2.57 16.95
N HIS A 191 13.29 -1.69 17.66
CA HIS A 191 13.48 -0.31 17.24
C HIS A 191 14.83 -0.18 16.54
N TRP A 192 14.78 -0.18 15.22
CA TRP A 192 15.91 -0.01 14.31
C TRP A 192 16.18 1.46 14.02
N GLN A 193 17.28 1.72 13.32
CA GLN A 193 17.54 3.03 12.72
C GLN A 193 16.41 3.47 11.76
N SER A 194 15.82 2.51 11.05
CA SER A 194 14.74 2.72 10.07
C SER A 194 13.35 2.89 10.69
N GLY A 195 13.20 2.65 12.01
CA GLY A 195 11.92 2.72 12.71
C GLY A 195 11.59 1.44 13.48
N TRP A 196 10.31 1.25 13.80
CA TRP A 196 9.84 0.07 14.52
C TRP A 196 9.50 -1.06 13.56
N SER A 197 9.73 -2.29 14.01
CA SER A 197 9.28 -3.47 13.30
C SER A 197 8.90 -4.63 14.21
N LEU A 198 8.00 -5.47 13.72
CA LEU A 198 7.79 -6.82 14.21
C LEU A 198 8.64 -7.78 13.36
N VAL A 199 9.55 -8.50 14.02
CA VAL A 199 10.37 -9.53 13.39
C VAL A 199 9.73 -10.90 13.62
N LEU A 200 9.49 -11.63 12.53
CA LEU A 200 9.02 -13.02 12.50
C LEU A 200 10.13 -13.93 11.97
N PRO A 201 10.92 -14.57 12.85
CA PRO A 201 11.90 -15.59 12.49
C PRO A 201 11.31 -16.80 11.75
N ARG A 202 12.17 -17.63 11.17
CA ARG A 202 11.78 -18.90 10.55
C ARG A 202 10.88 -19.75 11.47
N GLY A 203 9.82 -20.31 10.89
CA GLY A 203 8.88 -21.19 11.59
C GLY A 203 8.03 -20.51 12.66
N THR A 204 8.07 -19.17 12.77
CA THR A 204 7.21 -18.42 13.69
C THR A 204 5.95 -17.92 12.99
N SER A 205 5.00 -17.44 13.78
CA SER A 205 3.74 -16.87 13.29
C SER A 205 3.41 -15.60 14.05
N CYS A 206 2.71 -14.68 13.40
CA CYS A 206 2.26 -13.44 14.02
C CYS A 206 1.44 -13.76 15.28
N PRO A 207 1.78 -13.16 16.45
CA PRO A 207 1.15 -13.50 17.72
C PRO A 207 -0.35 -13.14 17.76
N ALA A 208 -0.80 -12.25 16.86
CA ALA A 208 -2.20 -11.90 16.72
C ALA A 208 -3.05 -12.96 16.01
N LEU A 209 -2.45 -14.02 15.46
CA LEU A 209 -3.20 -15.12 14.86
C LEU A 209 -3.86 -15.99 15.93
N THR A 210 -5.10 -16.39 15.66
CA THR A 210 -5.84 -17.34 16.48
C THR A 210 -5.39 -18.75 16.12
N ALA A 211 -4.91 -19.50 17.10
CA ALA A 211 -4.50 -20.90 16.94
C ALA A 211 -5.63 -21.73 16.30
N GLY A 212 -5.27 -22.58 15.32
CA GLY A 212 -6.19 -23.48 14.63
C GLY A 212 -7.06 -22.85 13.53
N THR A 213 -7.39 -21.55 13.62
CA THR A 213 -8.21 -20.87 12.58
C THR A 213 -7.39 -19.96 11.67
N GLY A 214 -6.24 -19.47 12.12
CA GLY A 214 -5.42 -18.52 11.36
C GLY A 214 -6.04 -17.13 11.21
N SER A 215 -7.12 -16.84 11.95
CA SER A 215 -7.75 -15.53 11.93
C SER A 215 -6.97 -14.52 12.77
N CYS A 216 -6.75 -13.32 12.23
CA CYS A 216 -6.09 -12.23 12.96
C CYS A 216 -7.07 -11.58 13.95
N ARG A 217 -6.72 -11.59 15.24
CA ARG A 217 -7.55 -11.02 16.33
C ARG A 217 -7.68 -9.51 16.25
N ILE A 218 -6.65 -8.83 15.75
CA ILE A 218 -6.60 -7.37 15.57
C ILE A 218 -6.94 -6.95 14.14
N TYR A 219 -7.68 -7.77 13.36
CA TYR A 219 -7.87 -7.52 11.92
C TYR A 219 -8.30 -6.08 11.55
N PRO A 220 -9.24 -5.42 12.28
CA PRO A 220 -9.62 -4.02 12.01
C PRO A 220 -8.52 -3.00 12.34
N GLU A 221 -7.67 -3.32 13.31
CA GLU A 221 -6.61 -2.48 13.88
C GLU A 221 -5.23 -2.84 13.33
N ARG A 222 -5.15 -3.85 12.45
CA ARG A 222 -3.87 -4.41 11.99
C ARG A 222 -3.01 -3.33 11.33
N PRO A 223 -1.68 -3.48 11.41
CA PRO A 223 -0.75 -2.51 10.86
C PRO A 223 -1.03 -2.19 9.39
N LEU A 224 -0.71 -0.97 8.97
CA LEU A 224 -0.99 -0.50 7.61
C LEU A 224 -0.36 -1.41 6.55
N VAL A 225 0.88 -1.85 6.78
CA VAL A 225 1.58 -2.78 5.86
C VAL A 225 0.86 -4.11 5.69
N CYS A 226 0.13 -4.58 6.72
CA CYS A 226 -0.69 -5.80 6.65
C CYS A 226 -1.97 -5.63 5.83
N ARG A 227 -2.27 -4.42 5.34
CA ARG A 227 -3.42 -4.11 4.46
C ARG A 227 -3.04 -4.02 2.98
N ARG A 228 -1.73 -3.90 2.69
CA ARG A 228 -1.13 -3.76 1.37
C ARG A 228 -0.77 -5.03 0.56
N PRO A 229 -0.70 -6.28 1.10
CA PRO A 229 0.16 -7.28 0.44
C PRO A 229 -0.40 -8.04 -0.77
N GLN A 230 -1.55 -7.68 -1.35
CA GLN A 230 -2.22 -8.60 -2.30
C GLN A 230 -2.54 -7.98 -3.66
N ILE A 231 -3.23 -6.84 -3.69
CA ILE A 231 -3.28 -5.98 -4.87
C ILE A 231 -2.80 -4.61 -4.45
N PHE A 232 -1.88 -4.03 -5.22
CA PHE A 232 -1.28 -2.74 -4.89
C PHE A 232 -0.99 -1.93 -6.14
N PRO A 233 -1.05 -0.59 -6.05
CA PRO A 233 -0.75 0.26 -7.17
C PRO A 233 0.76 0.28 -7.40
N TYR A 234 1.10 0.10 -8.67
CA TYR A 234 2.42 0.27 -9.22
C TYR A 234 2.33 1.37 -10.29
N MET A 235 1.86 2.54 -9.86
CA MET A 235 1.83 3.73 -10.70
C MET A 235 3.24 4.33 -10.78
N LEU A 236 3.93 4.37 -9.62
CA LEU A 236 5.27 4.89 -9.47
C LEU A 236 6.20 3.86 -8.82
N GLU A 237 7.32 3.57 -9.46
CA GLU A 237 8.41 2.78 -8.89
C GLU A 237 9.52 3.71 -8.41
N ARG A 238 9.89 3.63 -7.13
CA ARG A 238 11.01 4.43 -6.60
C ARG A 238 12.33 3.92 -7.18
N LEU A 239 13.11 4.80 -7.78
CA LEU A 239 14.45 4.47 -8.23
C LEU A 239 15.40 4.36 -7.04
N PRO A 240 16.32 3.38 -7.04
CA PRO A 240 17.36 3.30 -6.02
C PRO A 240 18.19 4.58 -6.01
N LYS A 241 18.65 5.00 -4.82
CA LYS A 241 19.58 6.11 -4.72
C LYS A 241 20.82 5.80 -5.56
N ARG A 242 21.16 6.69 -6.50
CA ARG A 242 22.33 6.53 -7.38
C ARG A 242 23.65 6.49 -6.61
N ASP A 243 23.68 7.07 -5.41
CA ASP A 243 24.82 7.04 -4.49
C ASP A 243 24.31 6.85 -3.04
N PRO A 244 24.67 5.74 -2.38
CA PRO A 244 24.33 5.49 -0.97
C PRO A 244 24.94 6.50 0.01
N GLN A 245 26.03 7.19 -0.37
CA GLN A 245 26.72 8.18 0.46
C GLN A 245 26.31 9.63 0.16
N ALA A 246 25.46 9.85 -0.84
CA ALA A 246 24.98 11.19 -1.14
C ALA A 246 24.11 11.74 0.02
N PRO A 247 24.12 13.06 0.24
CA PRO A 247 23.36 13.71 1.31
C PRO A 247 21.90 13.26 1.35
N MET A 248 21.31 13.26 2.55
CA MET A 248 19.90 12.88 2.76
C MET A 248 18.90 13.72 1.93
N ASP A 249 19.32 14.86 1.40
CA ASP A 249 18.52 15.86 0.68
C ASP A 249 18.34 15.60 -0.83
N LEU A 250 18.69 14.42 -1.35
CA LEU A 250 18.38 14.10 -2.75
C LEU A 250 16.87 13.92 -2.92
N THR A 251 16.27 14.79 -3.73
CA THR A 251 14.89 14.69 -4.21
C THR A 251 14.63 13.27 -4.74
N PRO A 252 13.64 12.53 -4.20
CA PRO A 252 13.39 11.17 -4.62
C PRO A 252 12.97 11.10 -6.10
N GLU A 253 13.58 10.17 -6.84
CA GLU A 253 13.26 9.90 -8.25
C GLU A 253 12.37 8.65 -8.37
N TYR A 254 11.41 8.72 -9.30
CA TYR A 254 10.46 7.65 -9.58
C TYR A 254 10.34 7.39 -11.09
N THR A 255 10.05 6.15 -11.45
CA THR A 255 9.67 5.74 -12.80
C THR A 255 8.16 5.53 -12.88
N LEU A 256 7.52 6.12 -13.88
CA LEU A 256 6.11 5.91 -14.21
C LEU A 256 5.90 4.51 -14.80
N ARG A 257 4.95 3.77 -14.24
CA ARG A 257 4.69 2.36 -14.60
C ARG A 257 3.24 2.09 -15.03
N ARG A 258 2.25 2.74 -14.40
CA ARG A 258 0.81 2.59 -14.71
C ARG A 258 0.27 1.16 -14.59
N LYS A 259 0.70 0.43 -13.57
CA LYS A 259 0.29 -0.97 -13.37
C LYS A 259 -0.37 -1.21 -12.02
N ILE A 260 -1.20 -2.23 -11.94
CA ILE A 260 -1.63 -2.84 -10.69
C ILE A 260 -0.89 -4.16 -10.58
N LEU A 261 -0.22 -4.39 -9.47
CA LEU A 261 0.42 -5.67 -9.17
C LEU A 261 -0.53 -6.50 -8.30
N ALA A 262 -0.68 -7.77 -8.65
CA ALA A 262 -1.56 -8.72 -7.98
C ALA A 262 -0.82 -10.02 -7.64
N VAL A 263 -0.85 -10.39 -6.38
CA VAL A 263 -0.12 -11.56 -5.82
C VAL A 263 -0.95 -12.82 -6.04
N TRP A 264 -0.66 -13.59 -7.09
CA TRP A 264 -1.57 -14.64 -7.60
C TRP A 264 -1.71 -15.87 -6.70
N ASP A 265 -0.76 -16.11 -5.81
CA ASP A 265 -0.80 -17.16 -4.79
C ASP A 265 -1.70 -16.78 -3.60
N CYS A 266 -2.20 -15.53 -3.55
CA CYS A 266 -3.27 -15.16 -2.63
C CYS A 266 -4.60 -15.82 -3.05
N PRO A 267 -5.33 -16.51 -2.14
CA PRO A 267 -6.55 -17.24 -2.50
C PRO A 267 -7.65 -16.42 -3.18
N TYR A 268 -7.91 -15.19 -2.73
CA TYR A 268 -8.94 -14.36 -3.37
C TYR A 268 -8.45 -13.76 -4.69
N VAL A 269 -7.15 -13.44 -4.80
CA VAL A 269 -6.59 -12.93 -6.06
C VAL A 269 -6.72 -14.01 -7.12
N LYS A 270 -6.36 -15.25 -6.79
CA LYS A 270 -6.54 -16.40 -7.68
C LYS A 270 -8.00 -16.62 -8.08
N ARG A 271 -8.93 -16.40 -7.15
CA ARG A 271 -10.38 -16.63 -7.35
C ARG A 271 -11.04 -15.51 -8.17
N PHE A 272 -10.62 -14.26 -8.01
CA PHE A 272 -11.31 -13.08 -8.56
C PHE A 272 -10.45 -12.33 -9.59
N GLN A 273 -9.67 -13.05 -10.39
CA GLN A 273 -8.77 -12.45 -11.39
C GLN A 273 -9.53 -11.58 -12.40
N ASP A 274 -10.71 -12.02 -12.84
CA ASP A 274 -11.53 -11.28 -13.80
C ASP A 274 -12.00 -9.94 -13.23
N GLN A 275 -12.44 -9.93 -11.97
CA GLN A 275 -12.88 -8.70 -11.29
C GLN A 275 -11.71 -7.75 -11.02
N ILE A 276 -10.55 -8.28 -10.65
CA ILE A 276 -9.33 -7.47 -10.44
C ILE A 276 -8.81 -6.91 -11.77
N THR A 277 -8.85 -7.70 -12.84
CA THR A 277 -8.50 -7.26 -14.20
C THR A 277 -9.46 -6.16 -14.65
N ARG A 278 -10.76 -6.36 -14.45
CA ARG A 278 -11.77 -5.34 -14.79
C ARG A 278 -11.57 -4.05 -14.00
N TYR A 279 -11.22 -4.13 -12.72
CA TYR A 279 -10.87 -2.97 -11.91
C TYR A 279 -9.67 -2.21 -12.50
N ALA A 280 -8.61 -2.92 -12.90
CA ALA A 280 -7.44 -2.30 -13.53
C ALA A 280 -7.81 -1.62 -14.86
N GLU A 281 -8.62 -2.26 -15.69
CA GLU A 281 -9.13 -1.66 -16.94
C GLU A 281 -9.92 -0.38 -16.69
N LEU A 282 -10.82 -0.38 -15.70
CA LEU A 282 -11.62 0.79 -15.32
C LEU A 282 -10.74 1.93 -14.77
N CYS A 283 -9.58 1.59 -14.18
CA CYS A 283 -8.57 2.57 -13.77
C CYS A 283 -7.62 2.99 -14.91
N GLU A 284 -7.78 2.44 -16.13
CA GLU A 284 -6.86 2.59 -17.26
C GLU A 284 -5.42 2.14 -16.93
N MET A 285 -5.29 0.99 -16.27
CA MET A 285 -4.02 0.42 -15.82
C MET A 285 -3.82 -0.99 -16.34
N GLU A 286 -2.56 -1.40 -16.49
CA GLU A 286 -2.18 -2.77 -16.81
C GLU A 286 -2.18 -3.63 -15.52
N ILE A 287 -2.79 -4.82 -15.55
CA ILE A 287 -2.71 -5.78 -14.46
C ILE A 287 -1.50 -6.71 -14.64
N LEU A 288 -0.72 -6.89 -13.57
CA LEU A 288 0.40 -7.82 -13.53
C LEU A 288 0.21 -8.82 -12.39
N PHE A 289 0.00 -10.09 -12.73
CA PHE A 289 -0.01 -11.18 -11.77
C PHE A 289 1.40 -11.70 -11.51
N ARG A 290 1.83 -11.76 -10.25
CA ARG A 290 3.14 -12.29 -9.83
C ARG A 290 3.02 -13.18 -8.61
N GLU A 291 3.90 -14.16 -8.47
CA GLU A 291 3.93 -14.99 -7.26
C GLU A 291 4.53 -14.17 -6.11
N ASN A 292 4.04 -14.41 -4.90
CA ASN A 292 4.69 -13.88 -3.72
C ASN A 292 6.08 -14.51 -3.58
N LYS A 293 7.09 -13.69 -3.28
CA LYS A 293 8.45 -14.15 -2.92
C LYS A 293 9.17 -15.00 -3.99
N ALA A 294 8.77 -14.90 -5.27
CA ALA A 294 9.48 -15.48 -6.41
C ALA A 294 10.48 -14.51 -7.05
#